data_AF-A0A3D9ZHG8-F1
#
_entry.id   AF-A0A3D9ZHG8-F1
#
_cell.length_a   1.000
_cell.length_b   1.000
_cell.length_c   1.000
_cell.angle_alpha   90.00
_cell.angle_beta   90.00
_cell.angle_gamma   90.00
#
_symmetry.space_group_name_H-M   'P 1'
#
loop_
_entity.id
_entity.type
_entity.pdbx_description
1 polymer ?
#
loop_
_entity_poly.entity_id
_entity_poly.type
_entity_poly.pdbx_seq_one_letter_code
_entity_poly.pdbx_strand_id
1 'polypeptide(L)'
;MIPAHDPEPGTGVRPYLKAGLAGGEGGGIPPDDDPSAALRPFVLTSGRVVGVDPAIGMETQVTVHDGPPRTHLPSSARELHAIVALCAAPVSVAEISARLRMHLGVTRVLVGDLRATGHLDVHTLDVADPRDPETIRRVIRGLRAIS
;
A
#
# COMPACT_ATOMS: atom_id res chain seq x y z
N MET A 1 54.25 -2.79 26.70
CA MET A 1 53.49 -1.54 26.86
C MET A 1 53.23 -0.99 25.46
N ILE A 2 52.04 -1.25 24.92
CA ILE A 2 51.52 -0.72 23.64
C ILE A 2 50.10 -0.21 23.95
N PRO A 3 49.73 1.03 23.62
CA PRO A 3 48.40 1.55 23.91
C PRO A 3 47.37 0.97 22.94
N ALA A 4 46.24 0.54 23.48
CA ALA A 4 45.02 0.25 22.72
C ALA A 4 44.39 1.58 22.30
N HIS A 5 44.13 1.75 21.00
CA HIS A 5 43.31 2.84 20.48
C HIS A 5 42.04 2.22 19.88
N ASP A 6 40.93 2.38 20.59
CA ASP A 6 39.59 2.10 20.08
C ASP A 6 39.21 3.17 19.04
N PRO A 7 38.74 2.81 17.84
CA PRO A 7 38.12 3.79 16.94
C PRO A 7 36.63 3.97 17.29
N GLU A 8 36.30 5.16 17.81
CA GLU A 8 34.93 5.65 17.95
C GLU A 8 34.19 5.63 16.59
N PRO A 9 32.95 5.13 16.48
CA PRO A 9 32.16 5.21 15.27
C PRO A 9 31.61 6.63 15.08
N GLY A 10 32.33 7.43 14.30
CA GLY A 10 31.90 8.75 13.84
C GLY A 10 30.52 8.68 13.19
N THR A 11 29.54 9.23 13.89
CA THR A 11 28.14 9.33 13.49
C THR A 11 28.02 10.16 12.22
N GLY A 12 28.00 9.47 11.08
CA GLY A 12 27.65 10.07 9.79
C GLY A 12 26.19 10.51 9.83
N VAL A 13 25.98 11.81 10.04
CA VAL A 13 24.67 12.45 9.94
C VAL A 13 24.10 12.14 8.56
N ARG A 14 22.98 11.39 8.52
CA ARG A 14 22.32 11.03 7.27
C ARG A 14 21.80 12.31 6.62
N PRO A 15 22.23 12.65 5.39
CA PRO A 15 21.98 13.96 4.77
C PRO A 15 20.50 14.29 4.52
N TYR A 16 19.60 13.33 4.73
CA TYR A 16 18.16 13.48 4.52
C TYR A 16 17.36 13.72 5.81
N LEU A 17 17.99 13.81 6.98
CA LEU A 17 17.31 13.93 8.28
C LEU A 17 17.10 15.38 8.76
N LYS A 18 17.30 16.39 7.90
CA LYS A 18 16.98 17.79 8.21
C LYS A 18 15.88 18.34 7.30
N ALA A 19 14.65 18.37 7.82
CA ALA A 19 13.68 19.41 7.51
C ALA A 19 12.57 19.37 8.56
N GLY A 20 12.65 20.30 9.52
CA GLY A 20 11.67 20.42 10.59
C GLY A 20 12.05 21.46 11.63
N LEU A 21 12.57 22.62 11.23
CA LEU A 21 12.52 23.86 12.01
C LEU A 21 12.53 25.04 11.03
N ALA A 22 11.49 25.85 11.15
CA ALA A 22 11.14 26.95 10.26
C ALA A 22 12.12 28.13 10.34
N GLY A 23 12.23 28.88 9.23
CA GLY A 23 12.62 30.29 9.24
C GLY A 23 13.46 30.76 8.04
N GLY A 24 12.82 31.49 7.11
CA GLY A 24 13.42 32.71 6.51
C GLY A 24 14.11 32.65 5.14
N GLU A 25 13.40 33.19 4.14
CA GLU A 25 13.87 34.13 3.10
C GLU A 25 14.61 33.65 1.83
N GLY A 26 13.91 33.73 0.69
CA GLY A 26 14.43 34.37 -0.54
C GLY A 26 14.85 33.48 -1.73
N GLY A 27 13.98 33.39 -2.75
CA GLY A 27 14.38 33.02 -4.13
C GLY A 27 13.39 32.11 -4.85
N GLY A 28 12.44 32.69 -5.61
CA GLY A 28 11.27 31.98 -6.14
C GLY A 28 11.41 31.35 -7.53
N ILE A 29 10.54 30.36 -7.76
CA ILE A 29 9.85 30.03 -9.03
C ILE A 29 8.41 29.59 -8.67
N PRO A 30 7.33 30.16 -9.23
CA PRO A 30 5.95 29.67 -9.10
C PRO A 30 5.36 29.13 -10.44
N PRO A 31 4.15 28.54 -10.45
CA PRO A 31 3.64 27.34 -9.77
C PRO A 31 3.30 26.23 -10.82
N ASP A 32 2.51 25.21 -10.43
CA ASP A 32 1.95 24.06 -11.20
C ASP A 32 2.69 22.75 -10.88
N ASP A 33 2.17 21.77 -10.13
CA ASP A 33 0.81 21.33 -9.83
C ASP A 33 0.81 20.79 -8.38
N ASP A 34 -0.21 21.10 -7.59
CA ASP A 34 -0.47 20.43 -6.31
C ASP A 34 -1.30 19.17 -6.56
N PRO A 35 -0.79 17.95 -6.28
CA PRO A 35 -1.65 16.83 -5.97
C PRO A 35 -1.49 16.49 -4.49
N SER A 36 -1.82 17.44 -3.61
CA SER A 36 -1.70 17.39 -2.16
C SER A 36 -0.25 17.34 -1.65
N ALA A 37 -0.04 17.84 -0.43
CA ALA A 37 1.12 17.55 0.40
C ALA A 37 1.49 16.06 0.34
N ALA A 38 2.36 15.70 -0.60
CA ALA A 38 2.74 14.33 -0.89
C ALA A 38 3.57 13.83 0.28
N LEU A 39 2.89 13.28 1.29
CA LEU A 39 3.51 12.46 2.31
C LEU A 39 4.42 11.48 1.55
N ARG A 40 5.72 11.52 1.87
CA ARG A 40 6.68 10.59 1.29
C ARG A 40 6.05 9.20 1.41
N PRO A 41 6.01 8.37 0.35
CA PRO A 41 5.27 7.11 0.36
C PRO A 41 5.58 6.21 1.58
N PHE A 42 6.80 6.32 2.09
CA PHE A 42 7.30 5.59 3.26
C PHE A 42 6.87 6.18 4.62
N VAL A 43 6.41 7.43 4.69
CA VAL A 43 5.84 8.01 5.91
C VAL A 43 4.48 7.39 6.19
N LEU A 44 3.65 7.20 5.15
CA LEU A 44 2.31 6.63 5.27
C LEU A 44 2.34 5.17 5.73
N THR A 45 3.40 4.42 5.39
CA THR A 45 3.60 3.03 5.81
C THR A 45 4.49 2.89 7.06
N SER A 46 4.91 4.01 7.67
CA SER A 46 5.87 4.04 8.79
C SER A 46 7.19 3.30 8.49
N GLY A 47 7.66 3.39 7.24
CA GLY A 47 8.90 2.76 6.76
C GLY A 47 8.73 1.34 6.24
N ARG A 48 7.53 0.75 6.31
CA ARG A 48 7.29 -0.60 5.76
C ARG A 48 7.27 -0.56 4.24
N VAL A 49 8.08 -1.45 3.64
CA VAL A 49 8.25 -1.57 2.18
C VAL A 49 7.63 -2.82 1.59
N VAL A 50 7.29 -3.81 2.44
CA VAL A 50 6.58 -5.04 2.05
C VAL A 50 5.29 -5.10 2.87
N GLY A 51 4.16 -5.34 2.20
CA GLY A 51 2.88 -5.57 2.85
C GLY A 51 2.94 -6.83 3.73
N VAL A 52 2.14 -6.86 4.79
CA VAL A 52 2.14 -7.97 5.76
C VAL A 52 1.80 -9.32 5.11
N ASP A 53 1.06 -9.31 3.99
CA ASP A 53 0.67 -10.51 3.27
C ASP A 53 1.27 -10.59 1.83
N PRO A 54 2.16 -11.56 1.56
CA PRO A 54 2.71 -11.78 0.22
C PRO A 54 1.66 -12.27 -0.80
N ALA A 55 0.51 -12.78 -0.37
CA ALA A 55 -0.56 -13.25 -1.25
C ALA A 55 -1.41 -12.11 -1.87
N ILE A 56 -1.30 -10.87 -1.35
CA ILE A 56 -2.03 -9.71 -1.88
C ILE A 56 -1.33 -9.17 -3.14
N GLY A 57 -1.66 -9.71 -4.30
CA GLY A 57 -1.26 -9.20 -5.61
C GLY A 57 -1.95 -7.89 -5.99
N MET A 58 -1.61 -7.36 -7.18
CA MET A 58 -2.24 -6.13 -7.69
C MET A 58 -3.63 -6.40 -8.28
N GLU A 59 -3.84 -7.62 -8.77
CA GLU A 59 -5.08 -8.16 -9.31
C GLU A 59 -6.07 -8.63 -8.24
N THR A 60 -5.58 -8.80 -7.00
CA THR A 60 -6.36 -9.31 -5.88
C THR A 60 -7.58 -8.43 -5.63
N GLN A 61 -8.74 -9.07 -5.55
CA GLN A 61 -10.01 -8.40 -5.27
C GLN A 61 -10.18 -8.21 -3.76
N VAL A 62 -10.75 -7.08 -3.39
CA VAL A 62 -10.95 -6.69 -1.99
C VAL A 62 -12.36 -6.18 -1.81
N THR A 63 -13.01 -6.53 -0.70
CA THR A 63 -14.34 -6.05 -0.30
C THR A 63 -14.32 -5.60 1.15
N VAL A 64 -15.29 -4.77 1.54
CA VAL A 64 -15.57 -4.50 2.96
C VAL A 64 -15.95 -5.82 3.67
N HIS A 65 -15.42 -5.99 4.88
CA HIS A 65 -15.80 -7.10 5.75
C HIS A 65 -17.18 -6.85 6.37
N ASP A 66 -18.05 -7.86 6.34
CA ASP A 66 -19.45 -7.76 6.81
C ASP A 66 -19.57 -7.75 8.36
N GLY A 67 -18.52 -8.19 9.07
CA GLY A 67 -18.47 -8.22 10.53
C GLY A 67 -17.97 -6.92 11.17
N PRO A 68 -18.12 -6.78 12.51
CA PRO A 68 -17.51 -5.68 13.24
C PRO A 68 -15.97 -5.76 13.12
N PRO A 69 -15.29 -4.63 12.87
CA PRO A 69 -13.84 -4.63 12.79
C PRO A 69 -13.21 -4.95 14.15
N ARG A 70 -12.00 -5.49 14.14
CA ARG A 70 -11.25 -5.83 15.36
C ARG A 70 -10.76 -4.59 16.10
N THR A 71 -10.58 -3.50 15.38
CA THR A 71 -10.09 -2.20 15.89
C THR A 71 -10.79 -1.08 15.15
N HIS A 72 -10.98 0.08 15.80
CA HIS A 72 -11.48 1.28 15.12
C HIS A 72 -10.38 1.99 14.31
N LEU A 73 -10.74 2.48 13.13
CA LEU A 73 -9.89 3.42 12.39
C LEU A 73 -9.90 4.80 13.06
N PRO A 74 -8.72 5.41 13.32
CA PRO A 74 -8.68 6.76 13.85
C PRO A 74 -9.28 7.74 12.82
N SER A 75 -9.96 8.79 13.28
CA SER A 75 -10.60 9.77 12.40
C SER A 75 -9.61 10.52 11.50
N SER A 76 -8.33 10.58 11.90
CA SER A 76 -7.25 11.18 11.12
C SER A 76 -6.75 10.30 9.97
N ALA A 77 -7.08 9.01 9.95
CA ALA A 77 -6.60 8.06 8.93
C ALA A 77 -7.43 8.13 7.63
N ARG A 78 -7.39 9.29 6.97
CA ARG A 78 -8.17 9.59 5.76
C ARG A 78 -8.02 8.53 4.67
N GLU A 79 -6.81 8.05 4.43
CA GLU A 79 -6.49 7.08 3.37
C GLU A 79 -7.12 5.72 3.65
N LEU A 80 -7.09 5.27 4.90
CA LEU A 80 -7.71 4.00 5.32
C LEU A 80 -9.23 4.05 5.16
N HIS A 81 -9.87 5.15 5.58
CA HIS A 81 -11.30 5.38 5.36
C HIS A 81 -11.67 5.42 3.87
N ALA A 82 -10.86 6.08 3.04
CA ALA A 82 -11.09 6.15 1.60
C ALA A 82 -11.00 4.77 0.92
N ILE A 83 -10.05 3.93 1.35
CA ILE A 83 -9.94 2.55 0.85
C ILE A 83 -11.20 1.75 1.22
N VAL A 84 -11.64 1.78 2.49
CA VAL A 84 -12.84 1.06 2.94
C VAL A 84 -14.07 1.50 2.14
N ALA A 85 -14.25 2.80 1.94
CA ALA A 85 -15.38 3.33 1.17
C ALA A 85 -15.39 2.85 -0.29
N LEU A 86 -14.22 2.73 -0.93
CA LEU A 86 -14.13 2.21 -2.30
C LEU A 86 -14.46 0.72 -2.42
N CYS A 87 -14.25 -0.06 -1.35
CA CYS A 87 -14.41 -1.51 -1.36
C CYS A 87 -15.85 -1.98 -1.07
N ALA A 88 -16.84 -1.08 -1.14
CA ALA A 88 -18.26 -1.44 -0.98
C ALA A 88 -18.75 -2.47 -2.03
N ALA A 89 -18.06 -2.53 -3.16
CA ALA A 89 -18.12 -3.63 -4.14
C ALA A 89 -16.71 -4.21 -4.33
N PRO A 90 -16.56 -5.40 -4.92
CA PRO A 90 -15.24 -5.96 -5.22
C PRO A 90 -14.43 -5.01 -6.11
N VAL A 91 -13.24 -4.61 -5.62
CA VAL A 91 -12.29 -3.74 -6.34
C VAL A 91 -10.88 -4.33 -6.24
N SER A 92 -10.10 -4.24 -7.32
CA SER A 92 -8.71 -4.69 -7.32
C SER A 92 -7.78 -3.73 -6.57
N VAL A 93 -6.69 -4.24 -5.99
CA VAL A 93 -5.65 -3.41 -5.36
C VAL A 93 -5.06 -2.38 -6.34
N ALA A 94 -4.85 -2.77 -7.61
CA ALA A 94 -4.40 -1.85 -8.66
C ALA A 94 -5.39 -0.70 -8.90
N GLU A 95 -6.68 -1.01 -8.91
CA GLU A 95 -7.71 -0.01 -9.11
C GLU A 95 -7.86 0.95 -7.92
N ILE A 96 -7.73 0.45 -6.68
CA ILE A 96 -7.65 1.30 -5.48
C ILE A 96 -6.49 2.29 -5.61
N SER A 97 -5.30 1.79 -5.97
CA SER A 97 -4.10 2.61 -6.17
C SER A 97 -4.32 3.70 -7.23
N ALA A 98 -4.91 3.34 -8.36
CA ALA A 98 -5.21 4.28 -9.45
C ALA A 98 -6.25 5.34 -9.05
N ARG A 99 -7.36 4.93 -8.42
CA ARG A 99 -8.46 5.83 -8.03
C ARG A 99 -8.04 6.82 -6.94
N LEU A 100 -7.26 6.36 -5.97
CA LEU A 100 -6.76 7.19 -4.87
C LEU A 100 -5.44 7.88 -5.19
N ARG A 101 -4.87 7.68 -6.39
CA ARG A 101 -3.57 8.21 -6.82
C ARG A 101 -2.44 7.90 -5.83
N MET A 102 -2.49 6.71 -5.23
CA MET A 102 -1.48 6.23 -4.28
C MET A 102 -0.51 5.27 -4.96
N HIS A 103 0.73 5.21 -4.48
CA HIS A 103 1.67 4.18 -4.94
C HIS A 103 1.13 2.78 -4.66
N LEU A 104 1.33 1.86 -5.62
CA LEU A 104 0.85 0.49 -5.52
C LEU A 104 1.37 -0.24 -4.26
N GLY A 105 2.65 -0.07 -3.93
CA GLY A 105 3.24 -0.67 -2.73
C GLY A 105 2.61 -0.15 -1.43
N VAL A 106 2.30 1.14 -1.36
CA VAL A 106 1.62 1.74 -0.20
C VAL A 106 0.20 1.22 -0.08
N THR A 107 -0.52 1.16 -1.21
CA THR A 107 -1.88 0.61 -1.26
C THR A 107 -1.90 -0.83 -0.76
N ARG A 108 -0.94 -1.67 -1.21
CA ARG A 108 -0.81 -3.06 -0.77
C ARG A 108 -0.55 -3.18 0.74
N VAL A 109 0.29 -2.31 1.30
CA VAL A 109 0.54 -2.28 2.76
C VAL A 109 -0.75 -1.93 3.52
N LEU A 110 -1.45 -0.86 3.12
CA LEU A 110 -2.67 -0.40 3.81
C LEU A 110 -3.82 -1.41 3.70
N VAL A 111 -3.98 -2.07 2.54
CA VAL A 111 -4.95 -3.16 2.37
C VAL A 111 -4.62 -4.33 3.31
N GLY A 112 -3.33 -4.68 3.44
CA GLY A 112 -2.89 -5.70 4.39
C GLY A 112 -3.23 -5.35 5.84
N ASP A 113 -3.03 -4.09 6.23
CA ASP A 113 -3.38 -3.59 7.57
C ASP A 113 -4.90 -3.62 7.83
N LEU A 114 -5.68 -3.21 6.83
CA LEU A 114 -7.15 -3.23 6.91
C LEU A 114 -7.70 -4.66 7.00
N ARG A 115 -7.10 -5.61 6.27
CA ARG A 115 -7.41 -7.03 6.43
C ARG A 115 -7.08 -7.53 7.83
N ALA A 116 -5.87 -7.24 8.32
CA ALA A 116 -5.42 -7.68 9.64
C ALA A 116 -6.31 -7.12 10.78
N THR A 117 -6.84 -5.92 10.60
CA THR A 117 -7.75 -5.25 11.54
C THR A 117 -9.23 -5.59 11.31
N GLY A 118 -9.56 -6.44 10.32
CA GLY A 118 -10.92 -6.92 10.08
C GLY A 118 -11.85 -5.91 9.41
N HIS A 119 -11.31 -4.95 8.65
CA HIS A 119 -12.11 -4.00 7.87
C HIS A 119 -12.38 -4.48 6.44
N LEU A 120 -11.48 -5.30 5.89
CA LEU A 120 -11.55 -5.79 4.52
C LEU A 120 -11.38 -7.29 4.45
N ASP A 121 -12.12 -7.91 3.54
CA ASP A 121 -11.89 -9.28 3.07
C ASP A 121 -11.08 -9.24 1.78
N VAL A 122 -10.07 -10.12 1.70
CA VAL A 122 -9.17 -10.24 0.55
C VAL A 122 -9.45 -11.57 -0.13
N HIS A 123 -9.80 -11.49 -1.40
CA HIS A 123 -10.14 -12.64 -2.24
C HIS A 123 -8.93 -13.04 -3.06
N THR A 124 -8.08 -13.86 -2.47
CA THR A 124 -6.99 -14.51 -3.22
C THR A 124 -7.58 -15.64 -4.04
N LEU A 125 -7.32 -15.63 -5.34
CA LEU A 125 -7.70 -16.76 -6.19
C LEU A 125 -6.83 -17.95 -5.80
N ASP A 126 -7.43 -18.93 -5.12
CA ASP A 126 -6.84 -20.27 -5.02
C ASP A 126 -7.04 -20.97 -6.36
N VAL A 127 -6.28 -20.53 -7.36
CA VAL A 127 -6.29 -21.18 -8.66
C VAL A 127 -5.58 -22.51 -8.49
N ALA A 128 -6.35 -23.60 -8.43
CA ALA A 128 -5.84 -24.92 -8.77
C ALA A 128 -5.00 -24.78 -10.04
N ASP A 129 -3.76 -25.31 -10.04
CA ASP A 129 -2.69 -25.04 -11.01
C ASP A 129 -3.20 -24.34 -12.29
N PRO A 130 -2.90 -23.05 -12.52
CA PRO A 130 -3.43 -22.32 -13.69
C PRO A 130 -3.04 -22.95 -15.04
N ARG A 131 -2.14 -23.94 -15.03
CA ARG A 131 -1.76 -24.75 -16.17
C ARG A 131 -2.55 -26.05 -16.29
N ASP A 132 -3.53 -26.29 -15.41
CA ASP A 132 -4.44 -27.41 -15.49
C ASP A 132 -5.19 -27.36 -16.83
N PRO A 133 -4.92 -28.33 -17.72
CA PRO A 133 -5.48 -28.31 -19.05
C PRO A 133 -7.00 -28.49 -19.06
N GLU A 134 -7.62 -29.05 -18.00
CA GLU A 134 -9.08 -29.15 -17.95
C GLU A 134 -9.74 -27.80 -17.67
N THR A 135 -9.16 -27.01 -16.76
CA THR A 135 -9.58 -25.62 -16.54
C THR A 135 -9.50 -24.79 -17.83
N ILE A 136 -8.38 -24.88 -18.57
CA ILE A 136 -8.23 -24.17 -19.85
C ILE A 136 -9.30 -24.62 -20.86
N ARG A 137 -9.56 -25.93 -20.98
CA ARG A 137 -10.60 -26.45 -21.88
C ARG A 137 -12.00 -26.00 -21.47
N ARG A 138 -12.28 -25.89 -20.18
CA ARG A 138 -13.56 -25.39 -19.66
C ARG A 138 -13.75 -23.93 -20.02
N VAL A 139 -12.74 -23.08 -19.86
CA VAL A 139 -12.78 -21.66 -20.25
C VAL A 139 -13.02 -21.51 -21.75
N ILE A 140 -12.25 -22.22 -22.60
CA ILE A 140 -12.43 -22.17 -24.07
C ILE A 140 -13.86 -22.56 -24.47
N ARG A 141 -14.40 -23.64 -23.89
CA ARG A 141 -15.78 -24.08 -24.14
C ARG A 141 -16.80 -23.00 -23.74
N GLY A 142 -16.62 -22.39 -22.56
CA GLY A 142 -17.50 -21.32 -22.08
C GLY A 142 -17.48 -20.08 -22.97
N LEU A 143 -16.30 -19.61 -23.37
CA LEU A 143 -16.16 -18.43 -24.24
C LEU A 143 -16.73 -18.65 -25.65
N ARG A 144 -16.62 -19.87 -26.20
CA ARG A 144 -17.22 -20.21 -27.50
C ARG A 144 -18.75 -20.31 -27.46
N ALA A 145 -19.35 -20.59 -26.30
CA ALA A 145 -20.80 -20.72 -26.17
C ALA A 145 -21.52 -19.35 -26.14
N ILE A 146 -20.78 -18.27 -25.91
CA ILE A 146 -21.31 -16.89 -25.85
C ILE A 146 -20.85 -16.03 -27.06
N SER A 147 -20.06 -16.61 -27.96
CA SER A 147 -19.66 -16.00 -29.23
C SER A 147 -20.57 -16.44 -30.37
#